data_AF-A0A1M5N4K6-F1
#
_entry.id   AF-A0A1M5N4K6-F1
#
_cell.length_a   1.000
_cell.length_b   1.000
_cell.length_c   1.000
_cell.angle_alpha   90.00
_cell.angle_beta   90.00
_cell.angle_gamma   90.00
#
_symmetry.space_group_name_H-M   'P 1'
#
loop_
_entity.id
_entity.type
_entity.pdbx_description
1 polymer ?
#
loop_
_entity_poly.entity_id
_entity_poly.type
_entity_poly.pdbx_seq_one_letter_code
_entity_poly.pdbx_strand_id
1 'polypeptide(L)'
;MGSFGTLKMGGQFVILSGIMHFVAAIFGDTLLMASIGVLYLLMGMGLTRGMRWLGYFAFLFMIFGSMLAYGFLYATPVPQWATITIIVLDLLAALNLFIAIWKAPVPKAPAA
;
A
#
# COMPACT_ATOMS: atom_id res chain seq x y z
N MET A 1 4.20 -18.68 4.87
CA MET A 1 3.45 -18.10 3.74
C MET A 1 4.33 -18.07 2.49
N GLY A 2 3.83 -18.56 1.34
CA GLY A 2 4.52 -18.44 0.05
C GLY A 2 4.58 -16.97 -0.42
N SER A 3 5.46 -16.63 -1.36
CA SER A 3 5.62 -15.23 -1.84
C SER A 3 4.30 -14.65 -2.39
N PHE A 4 3.46 -15.50 -2.97
CA PHE A 4 2.12 -15.16 -3.43
C PHE A 4 1.20 -14.68 -2.28
N GLY A 5 1.25 -15.36 -1.12
CA GLY A 5 0.44 -14.98 0.04
C GLY A 5 0.83 -13.60 0.58
N THR A 6 2.12 -13.30 0.62
CA THR A 6 2.63 -12.01 1.08
C THR A 6 2.33 -10.88 0.07
N LEU A 7 2.42 -11.14 -1.24
CA LEU A 7 2.06 -10.16 -2.27
C LEU A 7 0.57 -9.81 -2.23
N LYS A 8 -0.30 -10.83 -2.09
CA LYS A 8 -1.74 -10.65 -1.95
C LYS A 8 -2.09 -9.84 -0.69
N MET A 9 -1.45 -10.16 0.43
CA MET A 9 -1.65 -9.44 1.70
C MET A 9 -1.19 -7.98 1.60
N GLY A 10 -0.03 -7.72 0.97
CA GLY A 10 0.40 -6.37 0.63
C GLY A 10 -0.64 -5.62 -0.21
N GLY A 11 -1.16 -6.26 -1.26
CA GLY A 11 -2.23 -5.70 -2.10
C GLY A 11 -3.51 -5.37 -1.32
N GLN A 12 -3.90 -6.17 -0.34
CA GLN A 12 -5.06 -5.89 0.52
C GLN A 12 -4.86 -4.63 1.36
N PHE A 13 -3.67 -4.42 1.94
CA PHE A 13 -3.36 -3.19 2.66
C PHE A 13 -3.34 -1.96 1.74
N VAL A 14 -2.82 -2.09 0.51
CA VAL A 14 -2.90 -1.01 -0.49
C VAL A 14 -4.37 -0.66 -0.80
N ILE A 15 -5.25 -1.67 -0.97
CA ILE A 15 -6.69 -1.44 -1.17
C ILE A 15 -7.31 -0.70 0.00
N LEU A 16 -7.04 -1.16 1.23
CA LEU A 16 -7.57 -0.52 2.44
C LEU A 16 -7.08 0.92 2.58
N SER A 17 -5.81 1.19 2.27
CA SER A 17 -5.28 2.55 2.21
C SER A 17 -6.00 3.38 1.15
N GLY A 18 -6.24 2.82 -0.04
CA GLY A 18 -7.01 3.49 -1.09
C GLY A 18 -8.43 3.85 -0.65
N ILE A 19 -9.12 2.97 0.09
CA ILE A 19 -10.43 3.27 0.69
C ILE A 19 -10.34 4.42 1.69
N MET A 20 -9.32 4.41 2.55
CA MET A 20 -9.10 5.48 3.54
C MET A 20 -8.81 6.84 2.89
N HIS A 21 -8.20 6.88 1.70
CA HIS A 21 -8.05 8.12 0.95
C HIS A 21 -9.40 8.69 0.50
N PHE A 22 -10.38 7.87 0.11
CA PHE A 22 -11.74 8.36 -0.15
C PHE A 22 -12.42 8.87 1.13
N VAL A 23 -12.19 8.22 2.27
CA VAL A 23 -12.68 8.73 3.56
C VAL A 23 -12.05 10.09 3.88
N ALA A 24 -10.74 10.25 3.69
CA ALA A 24 -10.04 11.51 3.87
C ALA A 24 -10.54 12.61 2.91
N ALA A 25 -10.88 12.26 1.67
CA ALA A 25 -11.41 13.17 0.65
C ALA A 25 -12.72 13.87 1.05
N ILE A 26 -13.48 13.28 1.98
CA ILE A 26 -14.70 13.87 2.55
C ILE A 26 -14.38 15.08 3.43
N PHE A 27 -13.18 15.11 4.03
CA PHE A 27 -12.75 16.14 4.97
C PHE A 27 -11.84 17.21 4.36
N GLY A 28 -11.24 16.98 3.18
CA GLY A 28 -10.38 17.95 2.51
C GLY A 28 -9.72 17.45 1.22
N ASP A 29 -9.25 18.39 0.40
CA ASP A 29 -8.54 18.17 -0.88
C ASP A 29 -9.08 16.99 -1.71
N THR A 30 -10.40 17.04 -1.96
CA THR A 30 -11.19 15.93 -2.48
C THR A 30 -10.62 15.33 -3.76
N LEU A 31 -10.17 16.16 -4.72
CA LEU A 31 -9.66 15.67 -6.00
C LEU A 31 -8.33 14.92 -5.85
N LEU A 32 -7.39 15.46 -5.06
CA LEU A 32 -6.09 14.83 -4.85
C LEU A 32 -6.25 13.51 -4.10
N MET A 33 -6.98 13.53 -2.98
CA MET A 33 -7.22 12.34 -2.16
C MET A 33 -7.98 11.26 -2.93
N ALA A 34 -9.03 11.62 -3.67
CA ALA A 34 -9.75 10.66 -4.51
C ALA A 34 -8.87 10.07 -5.62
N SER A 35 -8.01 10.87 -6.25
CA SER A 35 -7.10 10.40 -7.30
C SER A 35 -6.08 9.40 -6.77
N ILE A 36 -5.50 9.68 -5.59
CA ILE A 36 -4.60 8.73 -4.90
C ILE A 36 -5.38 7.45 -4.52
N GLY A 37 -6.61 7.59 -4.02
CA GLY A 37 -7.48 6.46 -3.70
C GLY A 37 -7.73 5.54 -4.89
N VAL A 38 -8.07 6.10 -6.06
CA VAL A 38 -8.23 5.33 -7.31
C VAL A 38 -6.93 4.61 -7.69
N LEU A 39 -5.80 5.32 -7.66
CA LEU A 39 -4.50 4.73 -7.98
C LEU A 39 -4.20 3.53 -7.07
N TYR A 40 -4.37 3.68 -5.76
CA TYR A 40 -4.10 2.63 -4.79
C TYR A 40 -5.05 1.45 -4.96
N LEU A 41 -6.33 1.67 -5.23
CA LEU A 41 -7.27 0.59 -5.54
C LEU A 41 -6.83 -0.22 -6.77
N LEU A 42 -6.47 0.46 -7.87
CA LEU A 42 -6.02 -0.21 -9.10
C LEU A 42 -4.75 -1.03 -8.86
N MET A 43 -3.78 -0.45 -8.15
CA MET A 43 -2.52 -1.12 -7.81
C MET A 43 -2.75 -2.33 -6.91
N GLY A 44 -3.54 -2.17 -5.84
CA GLY A 44 -3.87 -3.26 -4.93
C GLY A 44 -4.66 -4.39 -5.61
N MET A 45 -5.56 -4.07 -6.54
CA MET A 45 -6.23 -5.07 -7.38
C MET A 45 -5.24 -5.81 -8.30
N GLY A 46 -4.25 -5.13 -8.87
CA GLY A 46 -3.20 -5.79 -9.65
C GLY A 46 -2.32 -6.72 -8.81
N LEU A 47 -1.95 -6.28 -7.59
CA LEU A 47 -1.16 -7.06 -6.65
C LEU A 47 -1.88 -8.33 -6.18
N THR A 48 -3.18 -8.21 -5.89
CA THR A 48 -4.01 -9.37 -5.49
C THR A 48 -4.21 -10.38 -6.62
N ARG A 49 -4.05 -9.96 -7.89
CA ARG A 49 -3.98 -10.84 -9.07
C ARG A 49 -2.58 -11.41 -9.35
N GLY A 50 -1.60 -11.12 -8.50
CA GLY A 50 -0.24 -11.67 -8.62
C GLY A 50 0.69 -10.92 -9.56
N MET A 51 0.34 -9.69 -9.99
CA MET A 51 1.19 -8.86 -10.86
C MET A 51 2.42 -8.35 -10.10
N ARG A 52 3.46 -9.17 -9.99
CA ARG A 52 4.64 -8.92 -9.15
C ARG A 52 5.38 -7.61 -9.48
N TRP A 53 5.40 -7.20 -10.75
CA TRP A 53 6.06 -5.96 -11.18
C TRP A 53 5.42 -4.70 -10.56
N LEU A 54 4.10 -4.73 -10.28
CA LEU A 54 3.42 -3.64 -9.57
C LEU A 54 3.91 -3.51 -8.12
N GLY A 55 4.49 -4.57 -7.55
CA GLY A 55 5.01 -4.57 -6.19
C GLY A 55 6.09 -3.50 -5.99
N TYR A 56 6.98 -3.32 -6.97
CA TYR A 56 8.06 -2.34 -6.88
C TYR A 56 7.50 -0.90 -6.84
N PHE A 57 6.55 -0.60 -7.73
CA PHE A 57 5.89 0.71 -7.75
C PHE A 57 5.08 0.93 -6.47
N ALA A 58 4.29 -0.05 -6.05
CA ALA A 58 3.48 0.02 -4.85
C ALA A 58 4.34 0.26 -3.61
N PHE A 59 5.45 -0.46 -3.49
CA PHE A 59 6.39 -0.28 -2.39
C PHE A 59 6.87 1.17 -2.28
N LEU A 60 7.29 1.78 -3.39
CA LEU A 60 7.74 3.18 -3.41
C LEU A 60 6.60 4.13 -3.04
N PHE A 61 5.42 3.97 -3.63
CA PHE A 61 4.26 4.82 -3.33
C PHE A 61 3.85 4.72 -1.86
N MET A 62 3.85 3.53 -1.26
CA MET A 62 3.50 3.38 0.15
C MET A 62 4.52 4.08 1.07
N ILE A 63 5.82 3.97 0.78
CA ILE A 63 6.85 4.66 1.58
C ILE A 63 6.73 6.17 1.42
N PHE A 64 6.74 6.70 0.19
CA PHE A 64 6.62 8.15 -0.04
C PHE A 64 5.29 8.71 0.45
N GLY A 65 4.19 8.00 0.22
CA GLY A 65 2.85 8.35 0.71
C GLY A 65 2.82 8.48 2.23
N SER A 66 3.38 7.50 2.95
CA SER A 66 3.47 7.55 4.41
C SER A 66 4.32 8.72 4.93
N MET A 67 5.45 9.03 4.28
CA MET A 67 6.32 10.16 4.64
C MET A 67 5.63 11.50 4.42
N LEU A 68 4.94 11.66 3.28
CA LEU A 68 4.16 12.86 2.99
C LEU A 68 3.00 13.01 3.99
N ALA A 69 2.22 11.94 4.21
CA ALA A 69 1.12 11.94 5.16
C ALA A 69 1.58 12.30 6.58
N TYR A 70 2.76 11.81 7.00
CA TYR A 70 3.38 12.19 8.27
C TYR A 70 3.72 13.68 8.32
N GLY A 71 4.31 14.23 7.24
CA GLY A 71 4.61 15.66 7.13
C GLY A 71 3.37 16.57 7.16
N PHE A 72 2.20 16.04 6.81
CA PHE A 72 0.92 16.74 6.84
C PHE A 72 0.11 16.54 8.13
N LEU A 73 0.63 15.77 9.10
CA LEU A 73 0.00 15.65 10.42
C LEU A 73 -0.13 17.05 11.04
N TYR A 74 -1.32 17.34 11.57
CA TYR A 74 -1.69 18.65 12.12
C TYR A 74 -1.66 19.85 11.15
N ALA A 75 -1.37 19.64 9.87
CA ALA A 75 -1.28 20.71 8.86
C ALA A 75 -2.47 20.75 7.89
N THR A 76 -3.40 19.80 7.97
CA THR A 76 -4.53 19.66 7.05
C THR A 76 -5.86 19.57 7.82
N PRO A 77 -7.00 19.88 7.17
CA PRO A 77 -8.33 19.73 7.78
C PRO A 77 -8.77 18.27 7.94
N VAL A 78 -8.00 17.30 7.43
CA VAL A 78 -8.29 15.87 7.57
C VAL A 78 -8.12 15.45 9.04
N PRO A 79 -9.09 14.72 9.62
CA PRO A 79 -8.97 14.22 10.99
C PRO A 79 -7.72 13.37 11.19
N GLN A 80 -7.00 13.60 12.30
CA GLN A 80 -5.71 12.96 12.55
C GLN A 80 -5.80 11.43 12.58
N TRP A 81 -6.91 10.87 13.06
CA TRP A 81 -7.13 9.44 13.07
C TRP A 81 -7.13 8.84 11.64
N ALA A 82 -7.64 9.58 10.64
CA ALA A 82 -7.68 9.11 9.27
C ALA A 82 -6.27 9.11 8.67
N THR A 83 -5.52 10.19 8.87
CA THR A 83 -4.11 10.32 8.44
C THR A 83 -3.23 9.25 9.08
N ILE A 84 -3.35 9.03 10.39
CA ILE A 84 -2.61 7.96 11.10
C ILE A 84 -2.97 6.58 10.55
N THR A 85 -4.27 6.33 10.28
CA THR A 85 -4.70 5.06 9.70
C THR A 85 -4.09 4.83 8.31
N ILE A 86 -4.06 5.85 7.45
CA ILE A 86 -3.38 5.79 6.14
C ILE A 86 -1.89 5.44 6.32
N ILE A 87 -1.18 6.15 7.20
CA ILE A 87 0.24 5.89 7.46
C ILE A 87 0.47 4.44 7.90
N VAL A 88 -0.33 3.93 8.84
CA VAL A 88 -0.20 2.55 9.32
C VAL A 88 -0.44 1.54 8.20
N LEU A 89 -1.50 1.74 7.40
CA LEU A 89 -1.82 0.85 6.27
C LEU A 89 -0.72 0.86 5.21
N ASP A 90 -0.17 2.03 4.89
CA ASP A 90 0.93 2.19 3.94
C ASP A 90 2.19 1.47 4.45
N LEU A 91 2.54 1.62 5.73
CA LEU A 91 3.69 0.92 6.32
C LEU A 91 3.51 -0.60 6.33
N LEU A 92 2.31 -1.10 6.66
CA LEU A 92 2.00 -2.53 6.59
C LEU A 92 2.05 -3.06 5.16
N ALA A 93 1.54 -2.31 4.19
CA ALA A 93 1.65 -2.63 2.78
C ALA A 93 3.13 -2.68 2.34
N ALA A 94 3.91 -1.65 2.65
CA ALA A 94 5.32 -1.56 2.31
C ALA A 94 6.13 -2.72 2.90
N LEU A 95 5.89 -3.08 4.17
CA LEU A 95 6.55 -4.22 4.82
C LEU A 95 6.25 -5.54 4.11
N ASN A 96 4.97 -5.80 3.80
CA ASN A 96 4.57 -7.02 3.09
C ASN A 96 5.16 -7.06 1.67
N LEU A 97 5.12 -5.94 0.95
CA LEU A 97 5.69 -5.85 -0.39
C LEU A 97 7.21 -6.04 -0.36
N PHE A 98 7.91 -5.47 0.62
CA PHE A 98 9.34 -5.68 0.80
C PHE A 98 9.68 -7.17 0.98
N ILE A 99 8.98 -7.85 1.90
CA ILE A 99 9.15 -9.29 2.08
C ILE A 99 8.84 -10.05 0.79
N ALA A 100 7.75 -9.71 0.10
CA ALA A 100 7.34 -10.40 -1.11
C ALA A 100 8.35 -10.24 -2.27
N ILE A 101 8.93 -9.05 -2.43
CA ILE A 101 9.83 -8.68 -3.52
C ILE A 101 11.24 -9.22 -3.31
N TRP A 102 11.79 -9.10 -2.10
CA TRP A 102 13.19 -9.43 -1.79
C TRP A 102 13.39 -10.82 -1.18
N LYS A 103 12.34 -11.59 -0.93
CA LYS A 103 12.50 -13.00 -0.51
C LYS A 103 13.16 -13.82 -1.62
N ALA A 104 14.33 -14.39 -1.31
CA ALA A 104 15.09 -15.24 -2.22
C ALA A 104 14.24 -16.46 -2.66
N PRO A 105 14.39 -16.94 -3.91
CA PRO A 105 13.83 -18.23 -4.32
C PRO A 105 14.39 -19.34 -3.42
N VAL A 106 13.52 -20.18 -2.87
CA VAL A 106 13.98 -21.38 -2.17
C VAL A 106 14.56 -22.33 -3.23
N PRO A 107 15.83 -22.77 -3.11
CA PRO A 107 16.39 -23.75 -4.03
C PRO A 107 15.50 -24.98 -4.11
N LYS A 108 15.10 -25.40 -5.32
CA LYS A 108 14.46 -26.71 -5.48
C LYS A 108 15.48 -27.77 -5.06
N ALA A 109 15.11 -28.64 -4.12
CA ALA A 109 15.92 -29.81 -3.80
C ALA A 109 16.18 -30.59 -5.10
N PRO A 110 17.41 -31.10 -5.34
CA PRO A 110 17.68 -31.91 -6.51
C PRO A 110 16.70 -33.09 -6.52
N ALA A 111 16.16 -33.39 -7.71
CA ALA A 111 15.34 -34.58 -7.89
C ALA A 111 16.21 -35.80 -7.52
N ALA A 112 15.73 -36.60 -6.57
CA ALA A 112 16.36 -37.85 -6.17
C ALA A 112 16.23 -38.91 -7.26
#